data_AF-A0A8B7B636-F1
#
_entry.id   AF-A0A8B7B636-F1
#
_cell.length_a   1.000
_cell.length_b   1.000
_cell.length_c   1.000
_cell.angle_alpha   90.00
_cell.angle_beta   90.00
_cell.angle_gamma   90.00
#
_symmetry.space_group_name_H-M   'P 1'
#
loop_
_entity.id
_entity.type
_entity.pdbx_description
1 polymer ?
#
loop_
_entity_poly.entity_id
_entity_poly.type
_entity_poly.pdbx_seq_one_letter_code
_entity_poly.pdbx_strand_id
1 'polypeptide(L)'
;MGSESTYSECETFTDEDTSTLVHPELQHEADADSAGGSAVPSECLDAMEEPDPGTLLLLPGRPHAHSPPVVTVTGGEEYFEDYGEGGEGGLSLEVLYDGEDSCGGPTLLTPSSDPLGAKLHSILTDEAFEFYCSQCHKQINRLEDLSARLNDLEMNSPTKQLSSKRVARHLHQSGVLTMEALEDSPHDPMEGTEEAIADKVIFLEKRVLELEKDSVANGEQHSRLRQENLQLVHRANALEEQLKEQELRACELVLEEARKQREVLCRMEREKSIEMENLQARLQQLDEENGELRSCAPCLKASIERLEEEKQKLLGEIEDLTVRLSEEQEGRRRMGDRLSHERHQFQRDKESTQELIEDLRKQLEHLQLFKLEAEQRRGRSSSMGLQEYHSRTRESELEQEVRRLKQDNRSLKEQNDELNGQIINLSIQGAKNLFSTSFSESLAAEISSVSRDELMEAIQKQEEINFRLQDYIDRIIVAIMETNPSILEVK
;
A
#
# COMPACT_ATOMS: atom_id res chain seq x y z
N MET A 1 44.70 -5.84 11.68
CA MET A 1 44.40 -6.05 13.10
C MET A 1 43.00 -5.48 13.32
N GLY A 2 41.95 -6.12 12.81
CA GLY A 2 41.15 -7.19 13.46
C GLY A 2 40.04 -6.52 14.27
N SER A 3 38.74 -6.79 14.19
CA SER A 3 37.92 -7.89 13.65
C SER A 3 36.44 -7.42 13.68
N GLU A 4 35.68 -7.63 12.61
CA GLU A 4 34.45 -8.48 12.55
C GLU A 4 33.39 -8.26 13.64
N SER A 5 32.18 -7.86 13.23
CA SER A 5 30.94 -8.48 13.72
C SER A 5 29.84 -8.38 12.67
N THR A 6 29.39 -9.57 12.31
CA THR A 6 28.43 -9.96 11.27
C THR A 6 27.04 -10.16 11.88
N TYR A 7 26.03 -9.89 11.04
CA TYR A 7 24.74 -10.59 10.88
C TYR A 7 23.87 -10.91 12.11
N SER A 8 22.68 -10.29 12.11
CA SER A 8 21.48 -10.73 12.81
C SER A 8 20.45 -11.12 11.76
N GLU A 9 20.24 -12.41 11.55
CA GLU A 9 19.08 -12.93 10.82
C GLU A 9 18.29 -13.87 11.73
N CYS A 10 17.03 -13.51 11.94
CA CYS A 10 16.02 -14.35 12.55
C CYS A 10 15.34 -15.12 11.42
N GLU A 11 15.62 -16.41 11.29
CA GLU A 11 14.81 -17.31 10.47
C GLU A 11 13.69 -17.92 11.32
N THR A 12 12.46 -17.63 10.92
CA THR A 12 11.24 -18.28 11.35
C THR A 12 11.18 -19.70 10.77
N PHE A 13 11.31 -20.71 11.63
CA PHE A 13 10.98 -22.10 11.29
C PHE A 13 9.46 -22.28 11.26
N THR A 14 8.92 -22.74 10.14
CA THR A 14 7.60 -23.36 10.05
C THR A 14 7.79 -24.87 9.98
N ASP A 15 7.44 -25.56 11.06
CA ASP A 15 7.30 -27.02 11.11
C ASP A 15 6.05 -27.42 10.32
N GLU A 16 6.22 -28.28 9.30
CA GLU A 16 5.10 -29.00 8.69
C GLU A 16 5.50 -30.46 8.43
N ASP A 17 5.45 -31.26 9.50
CA ASP A 17 5.45 -32.71 9.43
C ASP A 17 4.00 -33.21 9.27
N THR A 18 3.65 -33.73 8.09
CA THR A 18 2.59 -34.73 7.96
C THR A 18 3.06 -35.94 7.15
N SER A 19 3.36 -36.97 7.94
CA SER A 19 3.40 -38.39 7.60
C SER A 19 2.45 -38.81 6.47
N THR A 20 2.95 -39.50 5.45
CA THR A 20 2.56 -40.88 5.07
C THR A 20 3.23 -41.30 3.76
N LEU A 21 4.28 -42.12 3.85
CA LEU A 21 4.73 -42.99 2.76
C LEU A 21 4.68 -44.45 3.22
N VAL A 22 3.76 -45.22 2.64
CA VAL A 22 3.81 -46.68 2.63
C VAL A 22 3.53 -47.15 1.21
N HIS A 23 4.52 -47.83 0.62
CA HIS A 23 4.42 -48.72 -0.53
C HIS A 23 5.30 -49.94 -0.20
N PRO A 24 5.27 -51.06 -0.93
CA PRO A 24 4.16 -51.75 -1.63
C PRO A 24 4.18 -53.27 -1.32
N GLU A 25 3.11 -54.03 -1.58
CA GLU A 25 3.26 -55.47 -1.90
C GLU A 25 2.02 -56.14 -2.52
N LEU A 26 2.31 -56.97 -3.54
CA LEU A 26 1.61 -58.15 -4.04
C LEU A 26 0.62 -58.07 -5.24
N GLN A 27 1.07 -58.75 -6.30
CA GLN A 27 0.38 -59.21 -7.52
C GLN A 27 -0.79 -60.19 -7.28
N HIS A 28 -1.84 -60.05 -8.09
CA HIS A 28 -2.59 -61.11 -8.80
C HIS A 28 -3.46 -60.42 -9.88
N GLU A 29 -3.18 -60.59 -11.18
CA GLU A 29 -3.71 -61.63 -12.09
C GLU A 29 -5.19 -61.43 -12.50
N ALA A 30 -5.43 -61.61 -13.81
CA ALA A 30 -6.69 -61.85 -14.54
C ALA A 30 -7.49 -60.67 -15.13
N ASP A 31 -7.33 -60.55 -16.45
CA ASP A 31 -8.37 -60.65 -17.50
C ASP A 31 -9.46 -59.57 -17.70
N ALA A 32 -9.31 -58.92 -18.87
CA ALA A 32 -10.26 -58.87 -19.99
C ALA A 32 -11.62 -58.12 -19.89
N ASP A 33 -11.70 -57.16 -20.82
CA ASP A 33 -12.79 -56.87 -21.77
C ASP A 33 -14.11 -56.19 -21.38
N SER A 34 -14.46 -55.28 -22.29
CA SER A 34 -15.80 -54.97 -22.83
C SER A 34 -16.63 -53.84 -22.22
N ALA A 35 -16.50 -52.68 -22.89
CA ALA A 35 -17.55 -52.00 -23.66
C ALA A 35 -19.01 -52.00 -23.17
N GLY A 36 -19.58 -50.78 -23.11
CA GLY A 36 -20.85 -50.52 -23.79
C GLY A 36 -21.93 -49.80 -22.98
N GLY A 37 -22.34 -48.63 -23.48
CA GLY A 37 -23.76 -48.37 -23.74
C GLY A 37 -24.57 -47.58 -22.71
N SER A 38 -24.64 -46.27 -22.93
CA SER A 38 -25.88 -45.48 -23.12
C SER A 38 -27.20 -46.02 -22.54
N ALA A 39 -27.86 -45.25 -21.68
CA ALA A 39 -29.18 -44.63 -21.92
C ALA A 39 -29.79 -44.03 -20.63
N VAL A 40 -30.21 -42.76 -20.75
CA VAL A 40 -31.16 -42.01 -19.89
C VAL A 40 -32.62 -42.47 -20.19
N PRO A 41 -33.73 -41.88 -19.70
CA PRO A 41 -34.02 -41.06 -18.50
C PRO A 41 -35.39 -41.39 -17.80
N SER A 42 -35.75 -40.53 -16.83
CA SER A 42 -37.11 -40.05 -16.48
C SER A 42 -37.99 -40.88 -15.53
N GLU A 43 -38.46 -40.23 -14.46
CA GLU A 43 -39.88 -39.92 -14.26
C GLU A 43 -40.09 -38.81 -13.21
N CYS A 44 -41.09 -37.97 -13.48
CA CYS A 44 -41.50 -36.76 -12.77
C CYS A 44 -42.70 -37.02 -11.82
N LEU A 45 -43.19 -35.93 -11.20
CA LEU A 45 -44.54 -35.68 -10.61
C LEU A 45 -44.63 -35.89 -9.08
N ASP A 46 -45.33 -35.08 -8.26
CA ASP A 46 -46.15 -33.87 -8.46
C ASP A 46 -46.50 -33.22 -7.10
N ALA A 47 -47.06 -31.99 -7.17
CA ALA A 47 -48.14 -31.42 -6.34
C ALA A 47 -47.88 -30.98 -4.87
N MET A 48 -48.52 -29.93 -4.31
CA MET A 48 -49.27 -28.73 -4.72
C MET A 48 -49.69 -27.97 -3.43
N GLU A 49 -50.04 -26.68 -3.57
CA GLU A 49 -50.99 -25.86 -2.78
C GLU A 49 -50.58 -24.93 -1.59
N GLU A 50 -50.82 -23.64 -1.88
CA GLU A 50 -50.98 -22.34 -1.17
C GLU A 50 -52.17 -22.28 -0.14
N PRO A 51 -52.72 -21.14 0.40
CA PRO A 51 -52.43 -19.67 0.26
C PRO A 51 -52.50 -18.76 1.55
N ASP A 52 -51.94 -17.53 1.43
CA ASP A 52 -52.33 -16.11 1.81
C ASP A 52 -53.38 -15.75 2.92
N PRO A 53 -53.65 -14.47 3.39
CA PRO A 53 -53.29 -13.11 2.87
C PRO A 53 -53.09 -11.88 3.85
N GLY A 54 -52.64 -10.73 3.31
CA GLY A 54 -53.02 -9.32 3.65
C GLY A 54 -52.13 -8.52 4.64
N THR A 55 -51.64 -7.28 4.39
CA THR A 55 -52.41 -6.04 4.09
C THR A 55 -51.49 -4.82 3.73
N LEU A 56 -51.77 -4.16 2.60
CA LEU A 56 -51.71 -2.73 2.18
C LEU A 56 -50.69 -1.72 2.77
N LEU A 57 -50.01 -0.93 1.89
CA LEU A 57 -50.36 0.48 1.55
C LEU A 57 -49.29 1.19 0.66
N LEU A 58 -49.74 1.65 -0.52
CA LEU A 58 -49.43 2.92 -1.24
C LEU A 58 -48.00 3.30 -1.69
N LEU A 59 -47.80 3.27 -3.02
CA LEU A 59 -46.83 4.05 -3.83
C LEU A 59 -47.43 5.43 -4.21
N PRO A 60 -46.67 6.45 -4.68
CA PRO A 60 -46.29 6.55 -6.11
C PRO A 60 -44.92 7.22 -6.41
N GLY A 61 -44.11 6.62 -7.29
CA GLY A 61 -43.83 7.13 -8.65
C GLY A 61 -42.38 7.65 -8.75
N ARG A 62 -41.56 7.43 -9.80
CA ARG A 62 -41.76 7.24 -11.25
C ARG A 62 -40.43 6.64 -11.84
N PRO A 63 -40.25 6.47 -13.17
CA PRO A 63 -40.16 5.18 -13.84
C PRO A 63 -38.75 4.82 -14.37
N HIS A 64 -38.46 3.52 -14.50
CA HIS A 64 -37.43 3.04 -15.42
C HIS A 64 -38.06 1.98 -16.33
N ALA A 65 -38.07 2.25 -17.63
CA ALA A 65 -38.64 1.37 -18.64
C ALA A 65 -37.59 0.33 -19.09
N HIS A 66 -37.95 -0.94 -18.92
CA HIS A 66 -37.75 -2.12 -19.78
C HIS A 66 -36.63 -2.07 -20.85
N SER A 67 -35.53 -2.85 -20.73
CA SER A 67 -35.34 -4.26 -21.18
C SER A 67 -34.53 -4.33 -22.51
N PRO A 68 -33.94 -5.47 -22.93
CA PRO A 68 -33.05 -6.47 -22.29
C PRO A 68 -31.67 -6.57 -23.04
N PRO A 69 -30.70 -7.45 -22.66
CA PRO A 69 -29.39 -7.49 -23.30
C PRO A 69 -29.39 -8.31 -24.59
N VAL A 70 -28.83 -7.75 -25.66
CA VAL A 70 -28.45 -8.48 -26.88
C VAL A 70 -26.94 -8.63 -26.88
N VAL A 71 -26.48 -9.88 -26.79
CA VAL A 71 -25.10 -10.27 -27.06
C VAL A 71 -24.86 -10.12 -28.56
N THR A 72 -23.91 -9.26 -28.92
CA THR A 72 -23.38 -9.22 -30.29
C THR A 72 -21.87 -9.34 -30.18
N VAL A 73 -21.36 -10.50 -30.63
CA VAL A 73 -19.95 -10.72 -30.92
C VAL A 73 -19.66 -9.96 -32.22
N THR A 74 -18.82 -8.94 -32.13
CA THR A 74 -18.17 -8.34 -33.30
C THR A 74 -16.68 -8.26 -32.99
N GLY A 75 -15.91 -9.12 -33.66
CA GLY A 75 -14.47 -8.98 -33.73
C GLY A 75 -14.11 -7.69 -34.48
N GLY A 76 -13.10 -6.99 -33.95
CA GLY A 76 -12.47 -5.83 -34.55
C GLY A 76 -11.04 -5.79 -34.06
N GLU A 77 -10.12 -6.12 -34.97
CA GLU A 77 -8.67 -6.11 -34.80
C GLU A 77 -8.16 -4.67 -34.92
N GLU A 78 -7.68 -4.01 -33.85
CA GLU A 78 -6.91 -2.75 -34.00
C GLU A 78 -5.85 -2.59 -32.88
N TYR A 79 -4.58 -2.73 -33.31
CA TYR A 79 -3.33 -2.07 -32.90
C TYR A 79 -2.99 -1.88 -31.41
N PHE A 80 -1.97 -2.62 -30.95
CA PHE A 80 -1.16 -2.27 -29.78
C PHE A 80 -0.11 -1.21 -30.17
N GLU A 81 -0.12 -0.06 -29.52
CA GLU A 81 1.01 0.87 -29.51
C GLU A 81 2.02 0.41 -28.46
N ASP A 82 3.19 0.03 -28.95
CA ASP A 82 4.40 -0.32 -28.22
C ASP A 82 5.06 0.97 -27.69
N TYR A 83 5.06 1.19 -26.38
CA TYR A 83 5.86 2.25 -25.78
C TYR A 83 7.26 1.73 -25.51
N GLY A 84 8.14 2.05 -26.47
CA GLY A 84 9.56 1.76 -26.42
C GLY A 84 10.25 2.30 -25.17
N GLU A 85 11.04 1.42 -24.58
CA GLU A 85 12.16 1.64 -23.69
C GLU A 85 13.12 2.71 -24.24
N GLY A 86 13.55 3.65 -23.38
CA GLY A 86 14.43 4.73 -23.80
C GLY A 86 15.21 5.36 -22.64
N GLY A 87 16.28 4.69 -22.23
CA GLY A 87 17.59 5.31 -21.99
C GLY A 87 17.80 6.11 -20.70
N GLU A 88 18.58 5.51 -19.80
CA GLU A 88 19.31 6.17 -18.73
C GLU A 88 20.09 7.40 -19.23
N GLY A 89 19.95 8.50 -18.51
CA GLY A 89 20.77 9.70 -18.64
C GLY A 89 20.99 10.32 -17.28
N GLY A 90 21.94 9.76 -16.51
CA GLY A 90 22.34 10.31 -15.23
C GLY A 90 22.97 11.69 -15.39
N LEU A 91 22.46 12.66 -14.62
CA LEU A 91 23.19 13.86 -14.25
C LEU A 91 22.94 14.12 -12.76
N SER A 92 23.90 13.68 -11.96
CA SER A 92 24.11 14.13 -10.59
C SER A 92 24.29 15.66 -10.58
N LEU A 93 23.59 16.34 -9.67
CA LEU A 93 24.08 17.62 -9.16
C LEU A 93 23.87 17.66 -7.65
N GLU A 94 25.00 17.75 -6.95
CA GLU A 94 25.14 17.86 -5.51
C GLU A 94 24.32 19.03 -4.94
N VAL A 95 23.66 18.77 -3.81
CA VAL A 95 23.13 19.77 -2.90
C VAL A 95 24.26 20.12 -1.93
N LEU A 96 24.65 21.40 -1.87
CA LEU A 96 25.47 21.93 -0.77
C LEU A 96 24.87 23.25 -0.24
N TYR A 97 24.44 23.17 1.01
CA TYR A 97 24.14 24.16 2.06
C TYR A 97 24.18 25.68 1.76
N ASP A 98 23.02 26.29 2.03
CA ASP A 98 22.68 27.42 2.93
C ASP A 98 23.73 28.50 3.34
N GLY A 99 23.26 29.76 3.41
CA GLY A 99 24.00 30.88 4.01
C GLY A 99 23.55 32.31 3.65
N GLU A 100 22.55 32.81 4.39
CA GLU A 100 22.35 34.18 4.91
C GLU A 100 22.28 35.47 4.01
N ASP A 101 21.12 36.12 4.16
CA ASP A 101 20.90 37.54 4.55
C ASP A 101 21.13 38.70 3.56
N SER A 102 20.05 39.40 3.18
CA SER A 102 19.79 40.83 3.51
C SER A 102 18.75 41.50 2.58
N CYS A 103 17.96 42.42 3.15
CA CYS A 103 16.82 43.12 2.56
C CYS A 103 17.15 44.15 1.44
N GLY A 104 16.24 44.31 0.47
CA GLY A 104 16.04 45.59 -0.24
C GLY A 104 15.34 45.55 -1.61
N GLY A 105 14.05 45.89 -1.64
CA GLY A 105 13.36 46.71 -2.67
C GLY A 105 13.19 46.20 -4.14
N PRO A 106 12.04 46.45 -4.80
CA PRO A 106 11.68 45.84 -6.07
C PRO A 106 12.29 46.57 -7.27
N THR A 107 12.96 45.85 -8.17
CA THR A 107 13.38 46.40 -9.47
C THR A 107 12.71 45.62 -10.59
N LEU A 108 11.84 46.35 -11.32
CA LEU A 108 11.29 45.97 -12.62
C LEU A 108 12.44 45.67 -13.59
N LEU A 109 12.51 44.45 -14.11
CA LEU A 109 13.31 44.14 -15.29
C LEU A 109 12.48 43.32 -16.29
N THR A 110 12.40 43.93 -17.47
CA THR A 110 11.88 43.52 -18.78
C THR A 110 12.13 42.04 -19.14
N PRO A 111 11.23 41.39 -19.92
CA PRO A 111 11.34 39.99 -20.25
C PRO A 111 12.39 39.74 -21.34
N SER A 112 13.22 38.74 -21.09
CA SER A 112 14.12 38.10 -22.06
C SER A 112 13.31 37.42 -23.17
N SER A 113 13.72 37.64 -24.41
CA SER A 113 13.12 37.09 -25.64
C SER A 113 13.42 35.59 -25.79
N ASP A 114 12.64 34.73 -25.12
CA ASP A 114 12.66 33.29 -25.35
C ASP A 114 11.46 32.86 -26.21
N PRO A 115 11.67 32.34 -27.44
CA PRO A 115 10.57 31.95 -28.35
C PRO A 115 9.78 30.72 -27.85
N LEU A 116 10.30 29.99 -26.86
CA LEU A 116 9.59 28.92 -26.14
C LEU A 116 8.72 29.47 -24.99
N GLY A 117 9.19 30.51 -24.29
CA GLY A 117 8.43 31.18 -23.24
C GLY A 117 7.21 31.91 -23.78
N ALA A 118 7.30 32.53 -24.96
CA ALA A 118 6.16 33.19 -25.60
C ALA A 118 5.09 32.19 -26.09
N LYS A 119 5.48 31.00 -26.55
CA LYS A 119 4.53 29.93 -26.93
C LYS A 119 3.87 29.30 -25.71
N LEU A 120 4.62 29.06 -24.64
CA LEU A 120 4.06 28.56 -23.38
C LEU A 120 3.17 29.60 -22.70
N HIS A 121 3.52 30.89 -22.73
CA HIS A 121 2.62 31.94 -22.25
C HIS A 121 1.38 32.07 -23.11
N SER A 122 1.47 31.93 -24.44
CA SER A 122 0.30 31.96 -25.33
C SER A 122 -0.63 30.76 -25.12
N ILE A 123 -0.08 29.56 -24.87
CA ILE A 123 -0.87 28.35 -24.58
C ILE A 123 -1.49 28.45 -23.17
N LEU A 124 -0.73 28.94 -22.19
CA LEU A 124 -1.22 29.16 -20.82
C LEU A 124 -2.21 30.33 -20.72
N THR A 125 -2.16 31.32 -21.61
CA THR A 125 -3.16 32.41 -21.64
C THR A 125 -4.41 32.05 -22.42
N ASP A 126 -4.34 31.19 -23.44
CA ASP A 126 -5.55 30.69 -24.13
C ASP A 126 -6.31 29.67 -23.25
N GLU A 127 -5.60 28.79 -22.53
CA GLU A 127 -6.24 27.77 -21.67
C GLU A 127 -6.66 28.33 -20.29
N ALA A 128 -6.09 29.45 -19.83
CA ALA A 128 -6.51 30.10 -18.59
C ALA A 128 -7.83 30.91 -18.70
N PHE A 129 -8.43 31.01 -19.89
CA PHE A 129 -9.72 31.67 -20.09
C PHE A 129 -10.93 30.74 -20.29
N GLU A 130 -10.74 29.42 -20.37
CA GLU A 130 -11.87 28.49 -20.61
C GLU A 130 -12.35 27.69 -19.41
N PHE A 131 -11.79 27.91 -18.21
CA PHE A 131 -12.30 27.28 -16.98
C PHE A 131 -12.67 28.29 -15.88
N TYR A 132 -13.43 29.31 -16.25
CA TYR A 132 -14.20 30.04 -15.25
C TYR A 132 -15.42 29.20 -14.86
N CYS A 133 -15.52 28.85 -13.58
CA CYS A 133 -16.80 28.42 -13.01
C CYS A 133 -17.87 29.44 -13.46
N SER A 134 -18.87 28.97 -14.21
CA SER A 134 -19.91 29.85 -14.79
C SER A 134 -20.63 30.71 -13.73
N GLN A 135 -20.54 30.32 -12.46
CA GLN A 135 -21.03 31.04 -11.31
C GLN A 135 -20.09 32.16 -10.86
N CYS A 136 -18.77 31.96 -10.94
CA CYS A 136 -17.76 32.99 -10.66
C CYS A 136 -17.75 34.08 -11.74
N HIS A 137 -17.88 33.72 -13.02
CA HIS A 137 -17.97 34.71 -14.10
C HIS A 137 -19.23 35.59 -13.98
N LYS A 138 -20.38 35.00 -13.62
CA LYS A 138 -21.61 35.76 -13.32
C LYS A 138 -21.45 36.67 -12.10
N GLN A 139 -20.67 36.27 -11.10
CA GLN A 139 -20.43 37.07 -9.91
C GLN A 139 -19.51 38.27 -10.23
N ILE A 140 -18.47 38.06 -11.04
CA ILE A 140 -17.57 39.12 -11.50
C ILE A 140 -18.32 40.14 -12.36
N ASN A 141 -19.11 39.70 -13.33
CA ASN A 141 -19.91 40.61 -14.16
C ASN A 141 -20.93 41.42 -13.33
N ARG A 142 -21.49 40.83 -12.25
CA ARG A 142 -22.37 41.55 -11.31
C ARG A 142 -21.61 42.59 -10.48
N LEU A 143 -20.38 42.28 -10.08
CA LEU A 143 -19.51 43.21 -9.34
C LEU A 143 -19.06 44.37 -10.24
N GLU A 144 -18.76 44.10 -11.50
CA GLU A 144 -18.41 45.12 -12.49
C GLU A 144 -19.60 46.04 -12.78
N ASP A 145 -20.81 45.49 -12.98
CA ASP A 145 -22.06 46.27 -13.14
C ASP A 145 -22.38 47.10 -11.89
N LEU A 146 -22.20 46.55 -10.68
CA LEU A 146 -22.32 47.29 -9.43
C LEU A 146 -21.28 48.41 -9.33
N SER A 147 -20.04 48.18 -9.76
CA SER A 147 -18.99 49.21 -9.75
C SER A 147 -19.29 50.34 -10.72
N ALA A 148 -19.83 50.03 -11.90
CA ALA A 148 -20.25 51.01 -12.90
C ALA A 148 -21.42 51.85 -12.37
N ARG A 149 -22.41 51.20 -11.77
CA ARG A 149 -23.58 51.87 -11.17
C ARG A 149 -23.23 52.69 -9.93
N LEU A 150 -22.25 52.26 -9.13
CA LEU A 150 -21.72 53.03 -8.00
C LEU A 150 -20.95 54.26 -8.48
N ASN A 151 -20.13 54.12 -9.53
CA ASN A 151 -19.46 55.26 -10.17
C ASN A 151 -20.47 56.24 -10.77
N ASP A 152 -21.50 55.76 -11.46
CA ASP A 152 -22.56 56.63 -11.99
C ASP A 152 -23.36 57.31 -10.87
N LEU A 153 -23.61 56.63 -9.75
CA LEU A 153 -24.23 57.23 -8.56
C LEU A 153 -23.29 58.22 -7.87
N GLU A 154 -21.98 58.01 -7.87
CA GLU A 154 -20.99 58.93 -7.31
C GLU A 154 -20.88 60.20 -8.18
N MET A 155 -20.89 60.04 -9.51
CA MET A 155 -20.86 61.13 -10.47
C MET A 155 -22.19 61.92 -10.52
N ASN A 156 -23.31 61.28 -10.18
CA ASN A 156 -24.66 61.88 -10.21
C ASN A 156 -25.30 62.10 -8.83
N SER A 157 -24.59 61.87 -7.72
CA SER A 157 -25.16 62.08 -6.38
C SER A 157 -25.26 63.57 -6.02
N PRO A 158 -26.40 64.05 -5.50
CA PRO A 158 -26.59 65.41 -5.01
C PRO A 158 -25.97 65.64 -3.61
N THR A 159 -24.90 64.91 -3.26
CA THR A 159 -24.21 65.00 -1.96
C THR A 159 -22.87 65.74 -2.05
N LYS A 160 -22.67 66.59 -3.06
CA LYS A 160 -21.83 67.77 -2.88
C LYS A 160 -22.65 68.82 -2.13
N GLN A 161 -22.46 68.84 -0.82
CA GLN A 161 -22.91 69.92 0.07
C GLN A 161 -22.74 71.28 -0.63
N LEU A 162 -23.86 71.95 -0.93
CA LEU A 162 -23.87 73.39 -1.13
C LEU A 162 -23.40 74.01 0.18
N SER A 163 -22.12 74.36 0.25
CA SER A 163 -21.52 75.04 1.40
C SER A 163 -22.37 76.25 1.78
N SER A 164 -22.86 76.23 3.03
CA SER A 164 -23.67 77.26 3.70
C SER A 164 -23.17 78.71 3.50
N LYS A 165 -21.90 78.89 3.10
CA LYS A 165 -21.31 80.20 2.76
C LYS A 165 -21.88 80.88 1.51
N ARG A 166 -22.58 80.18 0.59
CA ARG A 166 -23.13 80.81 -0.63
C ARG A 166 -24.54 81.35 -0.45
N VAL A 167 -25.36 80.73 0.39
CA VAL A 167 -26.75 81.16 0.68
C VAL A 167 -26.76 82.37 1.61
N ALA A 168 -25.85 82.44 2.59
CA ALA A 168 -25.71 83.60 3.47
C ALA A 168 -25.35 84.90 2.72
N ARG A 169 -24.58 84.83 1.63
CA ARG A 169 -24.22 86.03 0.84
C ARG A 169 -25.37 86.57 -0.03
N HIS A 170 -26.37 85.74 -0.35
CA HIS A 170 -27.52 86.18 -1.14
C HIS A 170 -28.54 86.96 -0.28
N LEU A 171 -28.72 86.57 0.99
CA LEU A 171 -29.62 87.27 1.91
C LEU A 171 -29.08 88.64 2.35
N HIS A 172 -27.76 88.83 2.42
CA HIS A 172 -27.15 90.13 2.75
C HIS A 172 -27.16 91.14 1.60
N GLN A 173 -27.40 90.71 0.35
CA GLN A 173 -27.53 91.62 -0.81
C GLN A 173 -28.96 92.12 -1.03
N SER A 174 -29.97 91.44 -0.50
CA SER A 174 -31.39 91.78 -0.71
C SER A 174 -31.99 92.70 0.37
N GLY A 175 -31.21 93.10 1.39
CA GLY A 175 -31.69 93.89 2.54
C GLY A 175 -31.31 95.37 2.55
N VAL A 176 -30.73 95.93 1.47
CA VAL A 176 -30.18 97.29 1.45
C VAL A 176 -30.91 98.22 0.47
N LEU A 177 -32.15 97.92 0.09
CA LEU A 177 -32.96 98.79 -0.76
C LEU A 177 -34.41 98.80 -0.27
N THR A 178 -34.72 99.64 0.72
CA THR A 178 -36.06 100.23 0.98
C THR A 178 -36.04 100.93 2.34
N MET A 179 -35.62 102.20 2.36
CA MET A 179 -36.09 103.25 3.29
C MET A 179 -35.36 104.54 2.90
N GLU A 180 -35.66 105.05 1.71
CA GLU A 180 -35.18 106.35 1.23
C GLU A 180 -36.32 106.97 0.42
N ALA A 181 -37.34 107.43 1.13
CA ALA A 181 -38.41 108.24 0.57
C ALA A 181 -39.11 109.00 1.70
N LEU A 182 -39.15 110.32 1.55
CA LEU A 182 -39.94 111.33 2.28
C LEU A 182 -39.27 111.94 3.51
N GLU A 183 -38.31 112.83 3.27
CA GLU A 183 -38.33 114.14 3.94
C GLU A 183 -38.24 115.23 2.86
N ASP A 184 -39.37 115.90 2.63
CA ASP A 184 -39.51 117.08 1.78
C ASP A 184 -39.84 118.26 2.71
N SER A 185 -39.19 119.40 2.48
CA SER A 185 -39.31 120.69 3.18
C SER A 185 -39.55 121.75 2.08
N PRO A 186 -40.13 122.97 2.28
CA PRO A 186 -40.34 123.77 3.49
C PRO A 186 -41.69 124.56 3.53
N HIS A 187 -41.76 125.54 4.46
CA HIS A 187 -42.55 126.79 4.45
C HIS A 187 -43.92 126.87 5.15
N ASP A 188 -43.90 127.59 6.29
CA ASP A 188 -44.96 128.50 6.76
C ASP A 188 -44.84 129.84 5.98
N PRO A 189 -45.93 130.60 5.72
CA PRO A 189 -46.53 131.41 6.80
C PRO A 189 -48.07 131.53 6.78
N MET A 190 -48.65 131.40 7.97
CA MET A 190 -49.65 132.29 8.62
C MET A 190 -50.82 132.81 7.75
N GLU A 191 -52.04 132.35 8.04
CA GLU A 191 -53.20 133.15 8.52
C GLU A 191 -54.50 132.31 8.38
N GLY A 192 -55.03 131.80 9.50
CA GLY A 192 -56.18 130.88 9.55
C GLY A 192 -56.03 129.74 10.56
N THR A 193 -55.46 130.02 11.73
CA THR A 193 -54.85 129.01 12.60
C THR A 193 -55.83 128.20 13.46
N GLU A 194 -57.13 128.53 13.55
CA GLU A 194 -58.02 127.83 14.50
C GLU A 194 -58.85 126.71 13.86
N GLU A 195 -59.46 126.93 12.69
CA GLU A 195 -60.25 125.91 11.98
C GLU A 195 -59.38 124.83 11.34
N ALA A 196 -58.20 125.20 10.82
CA ALA A 196 -57.21 124.24 10.33
C ALA A 196 -56.59 123.40 11.47
N ILE A 197 -56.54 123.92 12.70
CA ILE A 197 -56.12 123.14 13.87
C ILE A 197 -57.24 122.20 14.32
N ALA A 198 -58.51 122.64 14.35
CA ALA A 198 -59.65 121.81 14.73
C ALA A 198 -59.84 120.61 13.80
N ASP A 199 -59.77 120.81 12.47
CA ASP A 199 -59.83 119.71 11.50
C ASP A 199 -58.66 118.74 11.65
N LYS A 200 -57.48 119.26 11.99
CA LYS A 200 -56.27 118.46 12.24
C LYS A 200 -56.36 117.68 13.55
N VAL A 201 -57.05 118.20 14.57
CA VAL A 201 -57.37 117.49 15.82
C VAL A 201 -58.38 116.37 15.55
N ILE A 202 -59.47 116.62 14.84
CA ILE A 202 -60.47 115.59 14.48
C ILE A 202 -59.84 114.48 13.64
N PHE A 203 -58.97 114.86 12.69
CA PHE A 203 -58.18 113.91 11.91
C PHE A 203 -57.26 113.07 12.79
N LEU A 204 -56.57 113.70 13.76
CA LEU A 204 -55.71 112.99 14.71
C LEU A 204 -56.51 112.07 15.64
N GLU A 205 -57.69 112.48 16.13
CA GLU A 205 -58.57 111.64 16.95
C GLU A 205 -59.07 110.41 16.17
N LYS A 206 -59.50 110.61 14.91
CA LYS A 206 -59.86 109.50 14.03
C LYS A 206 -58.68 108.59 13.75
N ARG A 207 -57.49 109.16 13.53
CA ARG A 207 -56.25 108.41 13.33
C ARG A 207 -55.84 107.63 14.57
N VAL A 208 -56.02 108.19 15.76
CA VAL A 208 -55.79 107.52 17.05
C VAL A 208 -56.78 106.38 17.23
N LEU A 209 -58.07 106.58 16.96
CA LEU A 209 -59.08 105.52 17.01
C LEU A 209 -58.78 104.37 16.03
N GLU A 210 -58.36 104.70 14.80
CA GLU A 210 -57.90 103.70 13.83
C GLU A 210 -56.66 102.95 14.35
N LEU A 211 -55.68 103.65 14.91
CA LEU A 211 -54.48 103.04 15.51
C LEU A 211 -54.81 102.19 16.74
N GLU A 212 -55.77 102.56 17.57
CA GLU A 212 -56.24 101.78 18.70
C GLU A 212 -56.93 100.49 18.23
N LYS A 213 -57.79 100.60 17.21
CA LYS A 213 -58.44 99.44 16.60
C LYS A 213 -57.42 98.51 15.95
N ASP A 214 -56.45 99.06 15.23
CA ASP A 214 -55.35 98.30 14.64
C ASP A 214 -54.48 97.68 15.73
N SER A 215 -54.22 98.38 16.84
CA SER A 215 -53.48 97.84 18.00
C SER A 215 -54.17 96.62 18.61
N VAL A 216 -55.50 96.65 18.77
CA VAL A 216 -56.28 95.52 19.29
C VAL A 216 -56.26 94.35 18.30
N ALA A 217 -56.52 94.59 17.01
CA ALA A 217 -56.49 93.56 15.98
C ALA A 217 -55.11 92.90 15.86
N ASN A 218 -54.04 93.70 15.94
CA ASN A 218 -52.66 93.22 15.91
C ASN A 218 -52.31 92.43 17.19
N GLY A 219 -52.84 92.82 18.35
CA GLY A 219 -52.73 92.06 19.60
C GLY A 219 -53.42 90.69 19.53
N GLU A 220 -54.62 90.62 18.96
CA GLU A 220 -55.33 89.36 18.71
C GLU A 220 -54.56 88.47 17.73
N GLN A 221 -54.07 89.02 16.61
CA GLN A 221 -53.24 88.31 15.65
C GLN A 221 -51.96 87.77 16.30
N HIS A 222 -51.29 88.58 17.12
CA HIS A 222 -50.13 88.15 17.88
C HIS A 222 -50.45 87.01 18.86
N SER A 223 -51.62 87.03 19.51
CA SER A 223 -52.04 85.95 20.41
C SER A 223 -52.29 84.63 19.66
N ARG A 224 -52.93 84.69 18.49
CA ARG A 224 -53.17 83.52 17.62
C ARG A 224 -51.86 82.93 17.11
N LEU A 225 -50.99 83.78 16.57
CA LEU A 225 -49.66 83.36 16.11
C LEU A 225 -48.84 82.75 17.26
N ARG A 226 -48.93 83.27 18.49
CA ARG A 226 -48.29 82.66 19.66
C ARG A 226 -48.83 81.25 19.95
N GLN A 227 -50.14 81.05 19.88
CA GLN A 227 -50.75 79.74 20.13
C GLN A 227 -50.39 78.74 19.03
N GLU A 228 -50.46 79.14 17.76
CA GLU A 228 -50.04 78.32 16.62
C GLU A 228 -48.55 77.97 16.71
N ASN A 229 -47.70 78.93 17.06
CA ASN A 229 -46.27 78.69 17.25
C ASN A 229 -46.02 77.68 18.38
N LEU A 230 -46.73 77.80 19.51
CA LEU A 230 -46.64 76.85 20.61
C LEU A 230 -47.05 75.44 20.17
N GLN A 231 -48.13 75.29 19.40
CA GLN A 231 -48.56 73.99 18.86
C GLN A 231 -47.53 73.40 17.90
N LEU A 232 -46.95 74.22 17.03
CA LEU A 232 -45.88 73.80 16.11
C LEU A 232 -44.64 73.35 16.88
N VAL A 233 -44.26 74.04 17.95
CA VAL A 233 -43.14 73.64 18.82
C VAL A 233 -43.43 72.29 19.48
N HIS A 234 -44.61 72.08 20.06
CA HIS A 234 -44.97 70.79 20.64
C HIS A 234 -44.95 69.66 19.60
N ARG A 235 -45.47 69.92 18.40
CA ARG A 235 -45.45 68.95 17.30
C ARG A 235 -44.02 68.65 16.83
N ALA A 236 -43.17 69.68 16.71
CA ALA A 236 -41.77 69.51 16.35
C ALA A 236 -41.04 68.65 17.39
N ASN A 237 -41.19 68.96 18.68
CA ASN A 237 -40.57 68.19 19.76
C ASN A 237 -41.02 66.72 19.75
N ALA A 238 -42.31 66.45 19.55
CA ALA A 238 -42.81 65.08 19.46
C ALA A 238 -42.23 64.31 18.26
N LEU A 239 -42.06 64.97 17.11
CA LEU A 239 -41.41 64.38 15.94
C LEU A 239 -39.91 64.15 16.16
N GLU A 240 -39.22 65.06 16.85
CA GLU A 240 -37.82 64.88 17.23
C GLU A 240 -37.61 63.70 18.19
N GLU A 241 -38.51 63.51 19.15
CA GLU A 241 -38.48 62.34 20.05
C GLU A 241 -38.73 61.05 19.29
N GLN A 242 -39.70 61.03 18.38
CA GLN A 242 -39.96 59.88 17.50
C GLN A 242 -38.76 59.56 16.60
N LEU A 243 -38.11 60.57 16.04
CA LEU A 243 -36.91 60.39 15.22
C LEU A 243 -35.77 59.80 16.05
N LYS A 244 -35.49 60.34 17.24
CA LYS A 244 -34.47 59.80 18.15
C LYS A 244 -34.76 58.35 18.54
N GLU A 245 -36.02 58.03 18.82
CA GLU A 245 -36.42 56.66 19.17
C GLU A 245 -36.28 55.71 17.98
N GLN A 246 -36.59 56.16 16.76
CA GLN A 246 -36.36 55.38 15.53
C GLN A 246 -34.86 55.19 15.24
N GLU A 247 -34.04 56.23 15.44
CA GLU A 247 -32.58 56.15 15.32
C GLU A 247 -31.99 55.14 16.31
N LEU A 248 -32.40 55.21 17.58
CA LEU A 248 -31.98 54.24 18.61
C LEU A 248 -32.38 52.81 18.23
N ARG A 249 -33.64 52.58 17.84
CA ARG A 249 -34.12 51.26 17.40
C ARG A 249 -33.32 50.75 16.20
N ALA A 250 -33.05 51.60 15.20
CA ALA A 250 -32.26 51.21 14.03
C ALA A 250 -30.82 50.87 14.43
N CYS A 251 -30.20 51.64 15.32
CA CYS A 251 -28.87 51.35 15.85
C CYS A 251 -28.84 50.02 16.61
N GLU A 252 -29.81 49.74 17.47
CA GLU A 252 -29.93 48.47 18.20
C GLU A 252 -30.04 47.28 17.26
N LEU A 253 -30.90 47.35 16.25
CA LEU A 253 -31.05 46.28 15.25
C LEU A 253 -29.76 46.01 14.47
N VAL A 254 -29.05 47.06 14.07
CA VAL A 254 -27.75 46.93 13.37
C VAL A 254 -26.70 46.29 14.28
N LEU A 255 -26.65 46.67 15.57
CA LEU A 255 -25.72 46.08 16.53
C LEU A 255 -26.03 44.60 16.80
N GLU A 256 -27.30 44.24 16.93
CA GLU A 256 -27.74 42.85 17.09
C GLU A 256 -27.38 42.01 15.87
N GLU A 257 -27.63 42.51 14.66
CA GLU A 257 -27.31 41.80 13.43
C GLU A 257 -25.80 41.65 13.24
N ALA A 258 -25.02 42.71 13.50
CA ALA A 258 -23.57 42.65 13.50
C ALA A 258 -23.02 41.68 14.57
N ARG A 259 -23.72 41.50 15.69
CA ARG A 259 -23.37 40.48 16.70
C ARG A 259 -23.64 39.07 16.17
N LYS A 260 -24.82 38.81 15.61
CA LYS A 260 -25.18 37.50 15.02
C LYS A 260 -24.21 37.11 13.91
N GLN A 261 -23.88 38.04 13.02
CA GLN A 261 -22.93 37.81 11.93
C GLN A 261 -21.54 37.44 12.47
N ARG A 262 -21.03 38.15 13.48
CA ARG A 262 -19.77 37.80 14.15
C ARG A 262 -19.82 36.40 14.77
N GLU A 263 -20.91 36.05 15.44
CA GLU A 263 -21.06 34.73 16.07
C GLU A 263 -21.11 33.58 15.04
N VAL A 264 -21.70 33.80 13.86
CA VAL A 264 -21.71 32.81 12.77
C VAL A 264 -20.34 32.70 12.13
N LEU A 265 -19.66 33.83 11.86
CA LEU A 265 -18.30 33.83 11.32
C LEU A 265 -17.33 33.09 12.25
N CYS A 266 -17.35 33.39 13.56
CA CYS A 266 -16.49 32.70 14.51
C CYS A 266 -16.82 31.20 14.65
N ARG A 267 -18.07 30.78 14.41
CA ARG A 267 -18.43 29.34 14.38
C ARG A 267 -17.82 28.66 13.15
N MET A 268 -18.02 29.25 11.97
CA MET A 268 -17.44 28.75 10.73
C MET A 268 -15.90 28.71 10.77
N GLU A 269 -15.25 29.73 11.35
CA GLU A 269 -13.79 29.74 11.51
C GLU A 269 -13.29 28.59 12.39
N ARG A 270 -14.01 28.27 13.48
CA ARG A 270 -13.67 27.13 14.35
C ARG A 270 -13.89 25.80 13.63
N GLU A 271 -15.01 25.64 12.93
CA GLU A 271 -15.30 24.44 12.14
C GLU A 271 -14.21 24.21 11.09
N LYS A 272 -13.80 25.25 10.37
CA LYS A 272 -12.68 25.18 9.42
C LYS A 272 -11.35 24.85 10.09
N SER A 273 -11.06 25.41 11.27
CA SER A 273 -9.84 25.05 12.03
C SER A 273 -9.82 23.57 12.36
N ILE A 274 -10.94 23.04 12.86
CA ILE A 274 -11.06 21.62 13.22
C ILE A 274 -10.94 20.74 11.97
N GLU A 275 -11.55 21.11 10.85
CA GLU A 275 -11.40 20.38 9.58
C GLU A 275 -9.96 20.38 9.07
N MET A 276 -9.27 21.53 9.15
CA MET A 276 -7.84 21.61 8.80
C MET A 276 -6.98 20.73 9.70
N GLU A 277 -7.20 20.77 11.02
CA GLU A 277 -6.48 19.93 11.99
C GLU A 277 -6.71 18.44 11.73
N ASN A 278 -7.95 18.04 11.44
CA ASN A 278 -8.29 16.65 11.10
C ASN A 278 -7.60 16.19 9.80
N LEU A 279 -7.62 17.02 8.75
CA LEU A 279 -6.94 16.72 7.50
C LEU A 279 -5.42 16.66 7.68
N GLN A 280 -4.85 17.56 8.48
CA GLN A 280 -3.43 17.58 8.81
C GLN A 280 -3.02 16.31 9.57
N ALA A 281 -3.80 15.88 10.56
CA ALA A 281 -3.55 14.63 11.28
C ALA A 281 -3.63 13.41 10.34
N ARG A 282 -4.61 13.39 9.42
CA ARG A 282 -4.73 12.30 8.44
C ARG A 282 -3.54 12.27 7.47
N LEU A 283 -3.06 13.43 7.04
CA LEU A 283 -1.85 13.53 6.21
C LEU A 283 -0.62 13.01 6.96
N GLN A 284 -0.41 13.42 8.22
CA GLN A 284 0.69 12.93 9.05
C GLN A 284 0.66 11.40 9.20
N GLN A 285 -0.51 10.83 9.48
CA GLN A 285 -0.68 9.38 9.55
C GLN A 285 -0.29 8.69 8.23
N LEU A 286 -0.73 9.23 7.09
CA LEU A 286 -0.37 8.66 5.78
C LEU A 286 1.13 8.81 5.48
N ASP A 287 1.76 9.90 5.91
CA ASP A 287 3.20 10.10 5.77
C ASP A 287 4.00 9.11 6.63
N GLU A 288 3.54 8.82 7.86
CA GLU A 288 4.10 7.81 8.75
C GLU A 288 3.97 6.41 8.13
N GLU A 289 2.77 6.01 7.70
CA GLU A 289 2.51 4.72 7.02
C GLU A 289 3.37 4.58 5.76
N ASN A 290 3.49 5.64 4.95
CA ASN A 290 4.39 5.64 3.78
C ASN A 290 5.86 5.54 4.18
N GLY A 291 6.27 6.18 5.27
CA GLY A 291 7.61 6.08 5.83
C GLY A 291 7.95 4.65 6.23
N GLU A 292 7.03 3.98 6.93
CA GLU A 292 7.15 2.57 7.32
C GLU A 292 7.26 1.66 6.09
N LEU A 293 6.37 1.81 5.10
CA LEU A 293 6.42 1.03 3.87
C LEU A 293 7.74 1.25 3.10
N ARG A 294 8.22 2.49 3.02
CA ARG A 294 9.52 2.81 2.41
C ARG A 294 10.68 2.17 3.16
N SER A 295 10.59 2.04 4.48
CA SER A 295 11.62 1.39 5.30
C SER A 295 11.61 -0.14 5.18
N CYS A 296 10.44 -0.77 4.99
CA CYS A 296 10.31 -2.21 4.82
C CYS A 296 10.75 -2.68 3.42
N ALA A 297 10.55 -1.85 2.39
CA ALA A 297 10.90 -2.16 1.00
C ALA A 297 12.36 -2.64 0.80
N PRO A 298 13.41 -1.97 1.32
CA PRO A 298 14.80 -2.44 1.16
C PRO A 298 15.07 -3.77 1.87
N CYS A 299 14.48 -4.01 3.05
CA CYS A 299 14.64 -5.28 3.76
C CYS A 299 14.05 -6.45 2.95
N LEU A 300 12.86 -6.25 2.37
CA LEU A 300 12.24 -7.25 1.50
C LEU A 300 13.04 -7.48 0.23
N LYS A 301 13.58 -6.41 -0.40
CA LYS A 301 14.46 -6.53 -1.57
C LYS A 301 15.72 -7.34 -1.26
N ALA A 302 16.39 -7.04 -0.15
CA ALA A 302 17.57 -7.80 0.28
C ALA A 302 17.23 -9.28 0.55
N SER A 303 16.06 -9.56 1.13
CA SER A 303 15.61 -10.95 1.31
C SER A 303 15.33 -11.66 -0.01
N ILE A 304 14.76 -10.97 -1.00
CA ILE A 304 14.55 -11.52 -2.35
C ILE A 304 15.92 -11.83 -2.99
N GLU A 305 16.87 -10.90 -2.93
CA GLU A 305 18.21 -11.09 -3.50
C GLU A 305 18.93 -12.30 -2.88
N ARG A 306 18.88 -12.48 -1.55
CA ARG A 306 19.44 -13.67 -0.88
C ARG A 306 18.81 -14.97 -1.37
N LEU A 307 17.48 -15.01 -1.47
CA LEU A 307 16.76 -16.20 -1.94
C LEU A 307 17.06 -16.48 -3.43
N GLU A 308 17.26 -15.45 -4.25
CA GLU A 308 17.68 -15.59 -5.64
C GLU A 308 19.09 -16.16 -5.75
N GLU A 309 20.02 -15.73 -4.90
CA GLU A 309 21.37 -16.31 -4.83
C GLU A 309 21.34 -17.79 -4.40
N GLU A 310 20.55 -18.15 -3.40
CA GLU A 310 20.39 -19.54 -2.96
C GLU A 310 19.78 -20.41 -4.05
N LYS A 311 18.75 -19.91 -4.74
CA LYS A 311 18.18 -20.58 -5.91
C LYS A 311 19.23 -20.82 -6.98
N GLN A 312 20.07 -19.83 -7.30
CA GLN A 312 21.14 -19.97 -8.28
C GLN A 312 22.19 -21.01 -7.84
N LYS A 313 22.57 -21.02 -6.56
CA LYS A 313 23.49 -22.02 -6.00
C LYS A 313 22.92 -23.43 -6.15
N LEU A 314 21.68 -23.65 -5.74
CA LEU A 314 21.01 -24.95 -5.85
C LEU A 314 20.84 -25.40 -7.30
N LEU A 315 20.53 -24.48 -8.23
CA LEU A 315 20.49 -24.80 -9.65
C LEU A 315 21.86 -25.28 -10.16
N GLY A 316 22.94 -24.60 -9.78
CA GLY A 316 24.30 -25.04 -10.12
C GLY A 316 24.64 -26.43 -9.55
N GLU A 317 24.25 -26.71 -8.31
CA GLU A 317 24.43 -28.04 -7.70
C GLU A 317 23.62 -29.13 -8.42
N ILE A 318 22.39 -28.83 -8.84
CA ILE A 318 21.56 -29.76 -9.64
C ILE A 318 22.21 -30.04 -10.99
N GLU A 319 22.75 -29.03 -11.66
CA GLU A 319 23.48 -29.19 -12.92
C GLU A 319 24.71 -30.08 -12.75
N ASP A 320 25.53 -29.83 -11.73
CA ASP A 320 26.69 -30.64 -11.39
C ASP A 320 26.32 -32.11 -11.11
N LEU A 321 25.28 -32.34 -10.31
CA LEU A 321 24.78 -33.69 -10.01
C LEU A 321 24.21 -34.37 -11.26
N THR A 322 23.55 -33.62 -12.13
CA THR A 322 23.02 -34.13 -13.40
C THR A 322 24.15 -34.59 -14.32
N VAL A 323 25.22 -33.80 -14.42
CA VAL A 323 26.42 -34.17 -15.18
C VAL A 323 27.05 -35.44 -14.60
N ARG A 324 27.32 -35.49 -13.29
CA ARG A 324 27.88 -36.68 -12.62
C ARG A 324 27.00 -37.92 -12.84
N LEU A 325 25.69 -37.78 -12.74
CA LEU A 325 24.76 -38.88 -13.00
C LEU A 325 24.86 -39.37 -14.45
N SER A 326 24.97 -38.46 -15.41
CA SER A 326 25.11 -38.80 -16.82
C SER A 326 26.43 -39.54 -17.10
N GLU A 327 27.54 -39.10 -16.49
CA GLU A 327 28.85 -39.74 -16.56
C GLU A 327 28.81 -41.16 -15.97
N GLU A 328 28.17 -41.34 -14.81
CA GLU A 328 27.98 -42.66 -14.20
C GLU A 328 27.08 -43.57 -15.05
N GLN A 329 26.02 -43.03 -15.66
CA GLN A 329 25.19 -43.78 -16.60
C GLN A 329 26.00 -44.22 -17.84
N GLU A 330 26.83 -43.34 -18.39
CA GLU A 330 27.74 -43.69 -19.49
C GLU A 330 28.78 -44.71 -19.06
N GLY A 331 29.37 -44.56 -17.87
CA GLY A 331 30.31 -45.52 -17.29
C GLY A 331 29.69 -46.91 -17.17
N ARG A 332 28.45 -47.00 -16.65
CA ARG A 332 27.68 -48.24 -16.58
C ARG A 332 27.40 -48.84 -17.96
N ARG A 333 27.00 -48.03 -18.95
CA ARG A 333 26.82 -48.49 -20.35
C ARG A 333 28.12 -49.09 -20.90
N ARG A 334 29.24 -48.37 -20.80
CA ARG A 334 30.56 -48.83 -21.26
C ARG A 334 31.01 -50.12 -20.58
N MET A 335 30.79 -50.26 -19.27
CA MET A 335 31.08 -51.51 -18.54
C MET A 335 30.18 -52.66 -19.02
N GLY A 336 28.88 -52.39 -19.23
CA GLY A 336 27.94 -53.36 -19.80
C GLY A 336 28.37 -53.86 -21.17
N ASP A 337 28.79 -52.95 -22.05
CA ASP A 337 29.28 -53.29 -23.39
C ASP A 337 30.55 -54.16 -23.34
N ARG A 338 31.49 -53.86 -22.43
CA ARG A 338 32.69 -54.68 -22.21
C ARG A 338 32.33 -56.09 -21.75
N LEU A 339 31.47 -56.22 -20.75
CA LEU A 339 31.02 -57.53 -20.26
C LEU A 339 30.28 -58.31 -21.34
N SER A 340 29.48 -57.64 -22.17
CA SER A 340 28.84 -58.28 -23.32
C SER A 340 29.90 -58.79 -24.31
N HIS A 341 30.89 -57.97 -24.66
CA HIS A 341 31.97 -58.37 -25.57
C HIS A 341 32.77 -59.57 -25.06
N GLU A 342 33.15 -59.57 -23.78
CA GLU A 342 33.84 -60.68 -23.12
C GLU A 342 33.01 -61.97 -23.14
N ARG A 343 31.71 -61.88 -22.87
CA ARG A 343 30.81 -63.05 -22.99
C ARG A 343 30.76 -63.60 -24.41
N HIS A 344 30.66 -62.74 -25.42
CA HIS A 344 30.65 -63.15 -26.83
C HIS A 344 32.00 -63.73 -27.27
N GLN A 345 33.11 -63.20 -26.76
CA GLN A 345 34.44 -63.74 -27.02
C GLN A 345 34.60 -65.13 -26.38
N PHE A 346 34.23 -65.27 -25.11
CA PHE A 346 34.27 -66.54 -24.41
C PHE A 346 33.38 -67.60 -25.09
N GLN A 347 32.19 -67.21 -25.56
CA GLN A 347 31.29 -68.09 -26.29
C GLN A 347 31.90 -68.56 -27.62
N ARG A 348 32.54 -67.67 -28.39
CA ARG A 348 33.27 -68.03 -29.61
C ARG A 348 34.44 -68.97 -29.34
N ASP A 349 35.22 -68.71 -28.29
CA ASP A 349 36.35 -69.57 -27.91
C ASP A 349 35.85 -70.95 -27.46
N LYS A 350 34.72 -71.01 -26.75
CA LYS A 350 34.04 -72.26 -26.37
C LYS A 350 33.57 -73.04 -27.60
N GLU A 351 32.99 -72.39 -28.59
CA GLU A 351 32.59 -73.02 -29.86
C GLU A 351 33.80 -73.55 -30.61
N SER A 352 34.86 -72.75 -30.76
CA SER A 352 36.11 -73.18 -31.43
C SER A 352 36.80 -74.35 -30.73
N THR A 353 36.84 -74.34 -29.39
CA THR A 353 37.39 -75.47 -28.62
C THR A 353 36.51 -76.72 -28.73
N GLN A 354 35.18 -76.57 -28.80
CA GLN A 354 34.27 -77.68 -29.09
C GLN A 354 34.50 -78.27 -30.48
N GLU A 355 34.65 -77.44 -31.52
CA GLU A 355 34.97 -77.89 -32.88
C GLU A 355 36.26 -78.72 -32.91
N LEU A 356 37.32 -78.23 -32.24
CA LEU A 356 38.58 -78.97 -32.11
C LEU A 356 38.40 -80.31 -31.40
N ILE A 357 37.60 -80.36 -30.32
CA ILE A 357 37.28 -81.60 -29.61
C ILE A 357 36.55 -82.58 -30.54
N GLU A 358 35.60 -82.10 -31.33
CA GLU A 358 34.88 -82.92 -32.30
C GLU A 358 35.81 -83.49 -33.38
N ASP A 359 36.73 -82.70 -33.90
CA ASP A 359 37.70 -83.16 -34.89
C ASP A 359 38.68 -84.18 -34.32
N LEU A 360 39.15 -83.98 -33.08
CA LEU A 360 39.96 -84.97 -32.37
C LEU A 360 39.16 -86.25 -32.09
N ARG A 361 37.88 -86.15 -31.74
CA ARG A 361 36.99 -87.32 -31.58
C ARG A 361 36.86 -88.10 -32.88
N LYS A 362 36.60 -87.43 -34.00
CA LYS A 362 36.57 -88.06 -35.32
C LYS A 362 37.90 -88.75 -35.61
N GLN A 363 39.04 -88.09 -35.41
CA GLN A 363 40.36 -88.71 -35.63
C GLN A 363 40.59 -89.95 -34.76
N LEU A 364 40.18 -89.90 -33.49
CA LEU A 364 40.23 -91.05 -32.58
C LEU A 364 39.36 -92.22 -33.08
N GLU A 365 38.13 -91.93 -33.53
CA GLU A 365 37.25 -92.94 -34.12
C GLU A 365 37.87 -93.59 -35.36
N HIS A 366 38.46 -92.80 -36.26
CA HIS A 366 39.16 -93.31 -37.45
C HIS A 366 40.36 -94.20 -37.06
N LEU A 367 41.16 -93.79 -36.07
CA LEU A 367 42.28 -94.58 -35.57
C LEU A 367 41.83 -95.88 -34.89
N GLN A 368 40.72 -95.86 -34.15
CA GLN A 368 40.13 -97.05 -33.54
C GLN A 368 39.67 -98.05 -34.61
N LEU A 369 38.98 -97.57 -35.65
CA LEU A 369 38.59 -98.41 -36.79
C LEU A 369 39.80 -99.00 -37.50
N PHE A 370 40.83 -98.18 -37.78
CA PHE A 370 42.07 -98.66 -38.39
C PHE A 370 42.78 -99.73 -37.54
N LYS A 371 42.83 -99.54 -36.21
CA LYS A 371 43.39 -100.53 -35.28
C LYS A 371 42.60 -101.83 -35.30
N LEU A 372 41.28 -101.76 -35.28
CA LEU A 372 40.40 -102.94 -35.39
C LEU A 372 40.63 -103.69 -36.72
N GLU A 373 40.74 -102.97 -37.84
CA GLU A 373 41.08 -103.58 -39.14
C GLU A 373 42.48 -104.21 -39.15
N ALA A 374 43.46 -103.59 -38.50
CA ALA A 374 44.81 -104.13 -38.37
C ALA A 374 44.86 -105.38 -37.46
N GLU A 375 44.13 -105.38 -36.36
CA GLU A 375 43.94 -106.55 -35.47
C GLU A 375 43.13 -107.65 -36.14
N GLN A 376 42.17 -107.33 -37.01
CA GLN A 376 41.47 -108.32 -37.83
C GLN A 376 42.43 -109.00 -38.83
N ARG A 377 43.48 -108.29 -39.27
CA ARG A 377 44.56 -108.84 -40.11
C ARG A 377 45.65 -109.56 -39.32
N ARG A 378 45.85 -109.28 -38.02
CA ARG A 378 46.75 -109.98 -37.09
C ARG A 378 45.93 -110.70 -36.01
N GLY A 379 45.56 -111.95 -36.25
CA GLY A 379 44.71 -112.77 -35.36
C GLY A 379 44.98 -112.62 -33.83
N ARG A 380 43.88 -112.63 -33.06
CA ARG A 380 43.81 -112.39 -31.60
C ARG A 380 44.91 -113.11 -30.81
N SER A 381 45.72 -112.34 -30.07
CA SER A 381 46.72 -112.85 -29.12
C SER A 381 46.14 -112.97 -27.71
N SER A 382 46.28 -114.14 -27.07
CA SER A 382 45.54 -114.55 -25.85
C SER A 382 46.30 -114.39 -24.53
N SER A 383 47.12 -113.35 -24.33
CA SER A 383 47.99 -113.23 -23.14
C SER A 383 47.57 -112.18 -22.09
N MET A 384 46.36 -111.61 -22.15
CA MET A 384 45.98 -110.46 -21.30
C MET A 384 45.46 -110.79 -19.88
N GLY A 385 45.03 -112.03 -19.61
CA GLY A 385 44.23 -112.31 -18.41
C GLY A 385 44.92 -112.15 -17.05
N LEU A 386 46.25 -112.26 -16.98
CA LEU A 386 47.00 -112.22 -15.70
C LEU A 386 47.40 -110.80 -15.28
N GLN A 387 47.61 -109.90 -16.25
CA GLN A 387 47.82 -108.48 -15.98
C GLN A 387 46.51 -107.77 -15.58
N GLU A 388 45.37 -108.24 -16.13
CA GLU A 388 44.03 -107.77 -15.76
C GLU A 388 43.68 -108.03 -14.29
N TYR A 389 44.14 -109.15 -13.70
CA TYR A 389 43.84 -109.48 -12.30
C TYR A 389 44.59 -108.60 -11.30
N HIS A 390 45.88 -108.36 -11.53
CA HIS A 390 46.67 -107.41 -10.72
C HIS A 390 46.16 -105.97 -10.89
N SER A 391 45.70 -105.61 -12.09
CA SER A 391 45.09 -104.29 -12.35
C SER A 391 43.76 -104.12 -11.61
N ARG A 392 42.89 -105.13 -11.63
CA ARG A 392 41.60 -105.12 -10.90
C ARG A 392 41.74 -105.03 -9.39
N THR A 393 42.75 -105.69 -8.82
CA THR A 393 42.98 -105.63 -7.36
C THR A 393 43.40 -104.22 -6.94
N ARG A 394 44.33 -103.61 -7.66
CA ARG A 394 44.77 -102.23 -7.44
C ARG A 394 43.66 -101.21 -7.73
N GLU A 395 42.83 -101.46 -8.72
CA GLU A 395 41.63 -100.66 -9.02
C GLU A 395 40.63 -100.69 -7.86
N SER A 396 40.33 -101.87 -7.30
CA SER A 396 39.46 -101.99 -6.13
C SER A 396 40.00 -101.26 -4.90
N GLU A 397 41.32 -101.25 -4.68
CA GLU A 397 41.96 -100.49 -3.58
C GLU A 397 41.82 -98.97 -3.79
N LEU A 398 42.09 -98.49 -5.00
CA LEU A 398 41.91 -97.08 -5.35
C LEU A 398 40.43 -96.65 -5.29
N GLU A 399 39.50 -97.52 -5.68
CA GLU A 399 38.07 -97.26 -5.56
C GLU A 399 37.60 -97.18 -4.10
N GLN A 400 38.18 -98.00 -3.20
CA GLN A 400 37.92 -97.88 -1.76
C GLN A 400 38.48 -96.57 -1.21
N GLU A 401 39.69 -96.17 -1.63
CA GLU A 401 40.30 -94.91 -1.21
C GLU A 401 39.52 -93.70 -1.74
N VAL A 402 39.05 -93.72 -2.99
CA VAL A 402 38.17 -92.68 -3.55
C VAL A 402 36.85 -92.62 -2.78
N ARG A 403 36.27 -93.77 -2.39
CA ARG A 403 35.05 -93.80 -1.58
C ARG A 403 35.28 -93.18 -0.21
N ARG A 404 36.40 -93.50 0.45
CA ARG A 404 36.81 -92.92 1.73
C ARG A 404 37.01 -91.40 1.60
N LEU A 405 37.79 -90.94 0.62
CA LEU A 405 38.05 -89.52 0.38
C LEU A 405 36.79 -88.73 0.02
N LYS A 406 35.84 -89.34 -0.71
CA LYS A 406 34.53 -88.73 -0.98
C LYS A 406 33.67 -88.61 0.27
N GLN A 407 33.75 -89.59 1.17
CA GLN A 407 33.06 -89.52 2.47
C GLN A 407 33.68 -88.44 3.37
N ASP A 408 35.01 -88.40 3.46
CA ASP A 408 35.73 -87.38 4.24
C ASP A 408 35.45 -85.97 3.69
N ASN A 409 35.46 -85.78 2.36
CA ASN A 409 35.10 -84.49 1.76
C ASN A 409 33.66 -84.07 2.05
N ARG A 410 32.71 -85.01 2.01
CA ARG A 410 31.31 -84.70 2.40
C ARG A 410 31.23 -84.27 3.85
N SER A 411 31.89 -84.98 4.76
CA SER A 411 31.93 -84.61 6.18
C SER A 411 32.59 -83.26 6.42
N LEU A 412 33.72 -82.97 5.76
CA LEU A 412 34.38 -81.66 5.84
C LEU A 412 33.50 -80.54 5.28
N LYS A 413 32.75 -80.80 4.20
CA LYS A 413 31.82 -79.83 3.65
C LYS A 413 30.67 -79.55 4.60
N GLU A 414 30.07 -80.58 5.20
CA GLU A 414 29.04 -80.43 6.23
C GLU A 414 29.54 -79.64 7.44
N GLN A 415 30.77 -79.90 7.91
CA GLN A 415 31.40 -79.11 8.98
C GLN A 415 31.66 -77.66 8.56
N ASN A 416 32.08 -77.43 7.31
CA ASN A 416 32.31 -76.07 6.80
C ASN A 416 30.99 -75.29 6.70
N ASP A 417 29.93 -75.94 6.19
CA ASP A 417 28.60 -75.36 6.07
C ASP A 417 28.02 -75.03 7.47
N GLU A 418 28.24 -75.90 8.46
CA GLU A 418 27.88 -75.67 9.87
C GLU A 418 28.65 -74.47 10.46
N LEU A 419 29.98 -74.40 10.26
CA LEU A 419 30.79 -73.27 10.72
C LEU A 419 30.39 -71.95 10.05
N ASN A 420 30.09 -71.97 8.74
CA ASN A 420 29.56 -70.81 8.03
C ASN A 420 28.21 -70.38 8.60
N GLY A 421 27.33 -71.34 8.92
CA GLY A 421 26.08 -71.08 9.63
C GLY A 421 26.28 -70.40 10.98
N GLN A 422 27.27 -70.85 11.76
CA GLN A 422 27.62 -70.24 13.05
C GLN A 422 28.15 -68.80 12.88
N ILE A 423 29.00 -68.54 11.88
CA ILE A 423 29.50 -67.19 11.57
C ILE A 423 28.34 -66.25 11.23
N ILE A 424 27.40 -66.69 10.38
CA ILE A 424 26.22 -65.91 10.03
C ILE A 424 25.37 -65.64 11.27
N ASN A 425 25.16 -66.63 12.14
CA ASN A 425 24.39 -66.45 13.37
C ASN A 425 25.04 -65.43 14.32
N LEU A 426 26.36 -65.51 14.50
CA LEU A 426 27.13 -64.56 15.31
C LEU A 426 27.13 -63.15 14.68
N SER A 427 27.24 -63.05 13.36
CA SER A 427 27.12 -61.78 12.62
C SER A 427 25.74 -61.15 12.81
N ILE A 428 24.67 -61.93 12.69
CA ILE A 428 23.29 -61.47 12.91
C ILE A 428 23.09 -61.07 14.37
N GLN A 429 23.61 -61.82 15.34
CA GLN A 429 23.56 -61.41 16.74
C GLN A 429 24.37 -60.15 17.02
N GLY A 430 25.56 -60.00 16.42
CA GLY A 430 26.36 -58.78 16.49
C GLY A 430 25.62 -57.57 15.90
N ALA A 431 25.00 -57.73 14.73
CA ALA A 431 24.16 -56.71 14.13
C ALA A 431 22.92 -56.42 15.00
N LYS A 432 22.21 -57.44 15.48
CA LYS A 432 21.07 -57.28 16.39
C LYS A 432 21.46 -56.55 17.67
N ASN A 433 22.64 -56.82 18.23
CA ASN A 433 23.12 -56.10 19.40
C ASN A 433 23.41 -54.63 19.09
N LEU A 434 23.97 -54.30 17.92
CA LEU A 434 24.13 -52.92 17.47
C LEU A 434 22.79 -52.20 17.25
N PHE A 435 21.76 -52.91 16.76
CA PHE A 435 20.41 -52.36 16.60
C PHE A 435 19.62 -52.32 17.92
N SER A 436 19.92 -53.21 18.88
CA SER A 436 19.20 -53.32 20.16
C SER A 436 19.85 -52.49 21.28
N THR A 437 21.13 -52.09 21.15
CA THR A 437 21.68 -50.93 21.85
C THR A 437 20.98 -49.69 21.33
N SER A 438 19.78 -49.51 21.84
CA SER A 438 18.88 -48.40 21.58
C SER A 438 19.57 -47.11 22.00
N PHE A 439 19.21 -46.00 21.33
CA PHE A 439 19.68 -44.63 21.52
C PHE A 439 19.74 -44.08 22.97
N SER A 440 19.40 -44.86 23.99
CA SER A 440 19.29 -44.45 25.40
C SER A 440 20.62 -44.30 26.15
N GLU A 441 21.77 -44.69 25.58
CA GLU A 441 23.11 -44.54 26.22
C GLU A 441 24.14 -43.88 25.29
N SER A 442 23.74 -42.89 24.48
CA SER A 442 24.66 -42.08 23.67
C SER A 442 24.71 -40.64 24.19
N LEU A 443 25.88 -40.00 24.17
CA LEU A 443 26.10 -38.59 24.57
C LEU A 443 25.08 -37.62 23.94
N ALA A 444 24.56 -37.93 22.75
CA ALA A 444 23.52 -37.17 22.08
C ALA A 444 22.15 -37.20 22.81
N ALA A 445 21.81 -38.30 23.49
CA ALA A 445 20.59 -38.44 24.29
C ALA A 445 20.65 -37.65 25.60
N GLU A 446 21.85 -37.50 26.18
CA GLU A 446 22.05 -36.65 27.37
C GLU A 446 21.89 -35.17 27.02
N ILE A 447 22.42 -34.73 25.86
CA ILE A 447 22.27 -33.36 25.35
C ILE A 447 20.80 -33.03 24.98
N SER A 448 20.04 -34.00 24.50
CA SER A 448 18.61 -33.84 24.16
C SER A 448 17.66 -34.07 25.34
N SER A 449 18.17 -34.48 26.51
CA SER A 449 17.37 -34.65 27.73
C SER A 449 17.14 -33.35 28.51
N VAL A 450 17.92 -32.30 28.23
CA VAL A 450 17.63 -30.95 28.72
C VAL A 450 16.51 -30.40 27.85
N SER A 451 15.33 -30.24 28.43
CA SER A 451 14.20 -29.69 27.69
C SER A 451 14.46 -28.24 27.30
N ARG A 452 13.95 -27.81 26.15
CA ARG A 452 13.96 -26.41 25.72
C ARG A 452 13.43 -25.50 26.82
N ASP A 453 12.43 -25.97 27.56
CA ASP A 453 11.82 -25.24 28.67
C ASP A 453 12.78 -25.06 29.86
N GLU A 454 13.52 -26.10 30.24
CA GLU A 454 14.57 -25.99 31.29
C GLU A 454 15.72 -25.07 30.87
N LEU A 455 16.11 -25.08 29.59
CA LEU A 455 17.14 -24.19 29.06
C LEU A 455 16.66 -22.72 29.05
N MET A 456 15.44 -22.48 28.58
CA MET A 456 14.81 -21.16 28.55
C MET A 456 14.61 -20.61 29.98
N GLU A 457 14.21 -21.45 30.93
CA GLU A 457 14.07 -21.06 32.34
C GLU A 457 15.43 -20.70 32.96
N ALA A 458 16.49 -21.45 32.64
CA ALA A 458 17.84 -21.14 33.10
C ALA A 458 18.36 -19.81 32.52
N ILE A 459 18.09 -19.52 31.24
CA ILE A 459 18.44 -18.25 30.59
C ILE A 459 17.70 -17.08 31.25
N GLN A 460 16.37 -17.20 31.46
CA GLN A 460 15.59 -16.15 32.13
C GLN A 460 16.09 -15.88 33.55
N LYS A 461 16.42 -16.91 34.33
CA LYS A 461 17.00 -16.72 35.67
C LYS A 461 18.35 -16.01 35.61
N GLN A 462 19.17 -16.31 34.60
CA GLN A 462 20.46 -15.65 34.40
C GLN A 462 20.28 -14.17 34.01
N GLU A 463 19.31 -13.86 33.15
CA GLU A 463 18.96 -12.48 32.76
C GLU A 463 18.44 -11.68 33.96
N GLU A 464 17.60 -12.27 34.81
CA GLU A 464 17.11 -11.62 36.04
C GLU A 464 18.27 -11.31 37.01
N ILE A 465 19.19 -12.26 37.20
CA ILE A 465 20.37 -12.06 38.04
C ILE A 465 21.26 -10.96 37.46
N ASN A 466 21.48 -10.96 36.14
CA ASN A 466 22.28 -9.91 35.48
C ASN A 466 21.62 -8.53 35.63
N PHE A 467 20.31 -8.42 35.45
CA PHE A 467 19.59 -7.16 35.64
C PHE A 467 19.72 -6.65 37.09
N ARG A 468 19.60 -7.56 38.07
CA ARG A 468 19.78 -7.22 39.49
C ARG A 468 21.21 -6.83 39.84
N LEU A 469 22.20 -7.49 39.22
CA LEU A 469 23.61 -7.12 39.38
C LEU A 469 23.88 -5.76 38.77
N GLN A 470 23.27 -5.44 37.63
CA GLN A 470 23.44 -4.15 36.97
C GLN A 470 22.83 -3.01 37.80
N ASP A 471 21.60 -3.15 38.31
CA ASP A 471 21.00 -2.17 39.24
C ASP A 471 21.83 -2.01 40.52
N TYR A 472 22.40 -3.11 41.04
CA TYR A 472 23.29 -3.04 42.20
C TYR A 472 24.59 -2.29 41.89
N ILE A 473 25.21 -2.56 40.74
CA ILE A 473 26.42 -1.86 40.28
C ILE A 473 26.11 -0.38 40.07
N ASP A 474 25.00 -0.03 39.41
CA ASP A 474 24.61 1.35 39.16
C ASP A 474 24.40 2.12 40.46
N ARG A 475 23.73 1.51 41.46
CA ARG A 475 23.59 2.11 42.80
C ARG A 475 24.93 2.32 43.50
N ILE A 476 25.86 1.38 43.36
CA ILE A 476 27.22 1.53 43.90
C ILE A 476 27.97 2.65 43.17
N ILE A 477 27.90 2.69 41.84
CA ILE A 477 28.58 3.73 41.04
C ILE A 477 28.07 5.10 41.46
N VAL A 478 26.74 5.30 41.57
CA VAL A 478 26.14 6.55 42.05
C VAL A 478 26.65 6.89 43.45
N ALA A 479 26.63 5.94 44.38
CA ALA A 479 27.13 6.17 45.75
C ALA A 479 28.62 6.54 45.78
N ILE A 480 29.45 5.92 44.93
CA ILE A 480 30.88 6.25 44.82
C ILE A 480 31.06 7.65 44.22
N MET A 481 30.32 7.99 43.16
CA MET A 481 30.34 9.31 42.55
C MET A 481 29.99 10.42 43.57
N GLU A 482 29.05 10.15 44.47
CA GLU A 482 28.63 11.10 45.52
C GLU A 482 29.62 11.20 46.69
N THR A 483 30.34 10.11 47.03
CA THR A 483 31.15 10.05 48.27
C THR A 483 32.65 10.25 48.01
N ASN A 484 33.21 9.64 46.96
CA ASN A 484 34.61 9.78 46.59
C ASN A 484 34.86 9.31 45.13
N PRO A 485 34.80 10.22 44.15
CA PRO A 485 34.86 9.85 42.72
C PRO A 485 36.24 9.33 42.28
N SER A 486 37.31 9.59 43.04
CA SER A 486 38.67 9.13 42.71
C SER A 486 38.85 7.60 42.71
N ILE A 487 37.88 6.86 43.26
CA ILE A 487 37.86 5.39 43.26
C ILE A 487 37.51 4.82 41.87
N LEU A 488 36.81 5.58 41.02
CA LEU A 488 36.43 5.16 39.66
C LEU A 488 37.49 5.52 38.61
N GLU A 489 38.59 6.18 39.00
CA GLU A 489 39.70 6.49 38.10
C GLU A 489 40.50 5.21 37.80
N VAL A 490 40.36 4.70 36.57
CA VAL A 490 41.22 3.64 36.05
C VAL A 490 42.62 4.24 35.84
N LYS A 491 43.62 3.75 36.58
CA LYS A 491 45.02 4.17 36.46
C LYS A 491 45.72 3.59 35.25
#